data_AF-A0AAP3Z336-F1
#
_entry.id   AF-A0AAP3Z336-F1
#
_cell.length_a   1.000
_cell.length_b   1.000
_cell.length_c   1.000
_cell.angle_alpha   90.00
_cell.angle_beta   90.00
_cell.angle_gamma   90.00
#
_symmetry.space_group_name_H-M   'P 1'
#
loop_
_entity.id
_entity.type
_entity.pdbx_description
1 polymer ?
#
loop_
_entity_poly.entity_id
_entity_poly.type
_entity_poly.pdbx_seq_one_letter_code
_entity_poly.pdbx_strand_id
1 'polypeptide(L)'
;MEIKVFKDPKSRDKTTGGFTFAQWLSLFTIIIFTIFDVVNSIYAFVPKGLSKLAMFIFIALAVGNALYRPHGMKFATWLKLYYRFNITTQTRTYKKEGMKKYNKNDFKKQKKIKESDFK
;
A
#
# COMPACT_ATOMS: atom_id res chain seq x y z
N MET A 1 -16.44 -7.83 21.37
CA MET A 1 -17.29 -7.44 20.22
C MET A 1 -16.36 -6.88 19.15
N GLU A 2 -16.10 -7.63 18.07
CA GLU A 2 -15.28 -7.14 16.96
C GLU A 2 -16.16 -6.30 16.01
N ILE A 3 -15.94 -4.99 15.99
CA ILE A 3 -16.60 -4.12 15.03
C ILE A 3 -15.93 -4.35 13.66
N LYS A 4 -16.60 -5.10 12.78
CA LYS A 4 -16.17 -5.27 11.39
C LYS A 4 -16.40 -3.96 10.63
N VAL A 5 -15.39 -3.10 10.61
CA VAL A 5 -15.40 -1.88 9.79
C VAL A 5 -15.13 -2.28 8.34
N PHE A 6 -16.18 -2.39 7.53
CA PHE A 6 -16.04 -2.69 6.11
C PHE A 6 -15.56 -1.44 5.37
N LYS A 7 -14.49 -1.58 4.57
CA LYS A 7 -14.02 -0.51 3.68
C LYS A 7 -15.14 -0.10 2.71
N ASP A 8 -15.33 1.20 2.56
CA ASP A 8 -16.27 1.78 1.60
C ASP A 8 -16.08 1.16 0.21
N PRO A 9 -17.16 0.81 -0.51
CA PRO A 9 -17.08 0.22 -1.85
C PRO A 9 -16.23 1.06 -2.83
N LYS A 10 -16.29 2.40 -2.71
CA LYS A 10 -15.48 3.34 -3.50
C LYS A 10 -13.98 3.25 -3.23
N SER A 11 -13.59 2.76 -2.05
CA SER A 11 -12.19 2.61 -1.62
C SER A 11 -11.60 1.22 -1.92
N ARG A 12 -12.41 0.30 -2.48
CA ARG A 12 -11.96 -1.03 -2.88
C ARG A 12 -11.24 -0.93 -4.22
N ASP A 13 -10.13 -1.66 -4.34
CA ASP A 13 -9.41 -1.76 -5.61
C ASP A 13 -10.36 -2.38 -6.66
N LYS A 14 -10.44 -1.78 -7.84
CA LYS A 14 -11.20 -2.36 -8.96
C LYS A 14 -10.62 -3.74 -9.29
N THR A 15 -11.49 -4.73 -9.40
CA THR A 15 -11.13 -6.08 -9.81
C THR A 15 -11.60 -6.33 -11.24
N THR A 16 -10.77 -7.01 -12.02
CA THR A 16 -11.09 -7.45 -13.38
C THR A 16 -10.93 -8.96 -13.39
N GLY A 17 -12.00 -9.70 -13.68
CA GLY A 17 -11.99 -11.17 -13.59
C GLY A 17 -11.72 -11.70 -12.18
N GLY A 18 -12.14 -10.97 -11.13
CA GLY A 18 -11.94 -11.39 -9.73
C GLY A 18 -10.58 -11.04 -9.12
N PHE A 19 -9.59 -10.63 -9.92
CA PHE A 19 -8.27 -10.22 -9.44
C PHE A 19 -8.06 -8.70 -9.54
N THR A 20 -7.31 -8.15 -8.59
CA THR A 20 -6.79 -6.77 -8.67
C THR A 20 -5.66 -6.70 -9.71
N PHE A 21 -5.41 -5.50 -10.23
CA PHE A 21 -4.30 -5.28 -11.18
C PHE A 21 -2.95 -5.77 -10.65
N ALA A 22 -2.68 -5.58 -9.35
CA ALA A 22 -1.44 -6.06 -8.73
C ALA A 22 -1.33 -7.60 -8.73
N GLN A 23 -2.45 -8.30 -8.54
CA GLN A 23 -2.49 -9.77 -8.62
C GLN A 23 -2.28 -10.26 -10.05
N TRP A 24 -2.89 -9.60 -11.05
CA TRP A 24 -2.60 -9.86 -12.46
C TRP A 24 -1.11 -9.67 -12.78
N LEU A 25 -0.54 -8.54 -12.36
CA LEU A 25 0.88 -8.28 -12.54
C LEU A 25 1.75 -9.39 -11.92
N SER A 26 1.40 -9.86 -10.72
CA SER A 26 2.13 -10.95 -10.07
C SER A 26 2.05 -12.27 -10.85
N LEU A 27 0.88 -12.60 -11.40
CA LEU A 27 0.69 -13.78 -12.26
C LEU A 27 1.55 -13.69 -13.53
N PHE A 28 1.50 -12.55 -14.23
CA PHE A 28 2.33 -12.34 -15.42
C PHE A 28 3.82 -12.41 -15.11
N THR A 29 4.23 -11.85 -13.97
CA THR A 29 5.63 -11.90 -13.52
C THR A 29 6.10 -13.34 -13.34
N ILE A 30 5.29 -14.19 -12.70
CA ILE A 30 5.61 -15.61 -12.52
C ILE A 30 5.73 -16.31 -13.88
N ILE A 31 4.75 -16.11 -14.78
CA ILE A 31 4.75 -16.74 -16.11
C ILE A 31 6.00 -16.36 -16.91
N ILE A 32 6.34 -15.07 -16.96
CA ILE A 32 7.52 -14.58 -17.68
C ILE A 32 8.80 -15.20 -17.13
N PHE A 33 8.95 -15.25 -15.80
CA PHE A 33 10.14 -15.84 -15.19
C PHE A 33 10.21 -17.36 -15.38
N THR A 34 9.08 -18.07 -15.38
CA THR A 34 9.08 -19.50 -15.73
C THR A 34 9.55 -19.73 -17.16
N ILE A 35 9.05 -18.94 -18.12
CA ILE A 35 9.50 -19.02 -19.52
C ILE A 35 11.00 -18.72 -19.61
N PHE A 36 11.46 -17.66 -18.94
CA PHE A 36 12.88 -17.31 -18.93
C PHE A 36 13.74 -18.42 -18.32
N ASP A 37 13.31 -19.08 -17.24
CA ASP A 37 14.08 -20.17 -16.61
C ASP A 37 14.20 -21.37 -17.55
N VAL A 38 13.11 -21.72 -18.26
CA VAL A 38 13.11 -22.77 -19.28
C VAL A 38 14.10 -22.43 -20.41
N VAL A 39 14.02 -21.22 -20.97
CA VAL A 39 14.94 -20.78 -22.04
C VAL A 39 16.39 -20.76 -21.53
N ASN A 40 16.63 -20.22 -20.33
CA ASN A 40 17.97 -20.16 -19.74
C ASN A 40 18.52 -21.57 -19.43
N SER A 41 17.66 -22.55 -19.16
CA SER A 41 18.08 -23.94 -18.95
C SER A 41 18.60 -24.61 -20.23
N ILE A 42 18.10 -24.19 -21.40
CA ILE A 42 18.47 -24.72 -22.72
C ILE A 42 19.75 -24.03 -23.23
N TYR A 43 19.77 -22.69 -23.17
CA TYR A 43 20.81 -21.89 -23.81
C TYR A 43 21.92 -21.44 -22.86
N ALA A 44 21.74 -21.60 -21.55
CA ALA A 44 22.71 -21.21 -20.52
C ALA A 44 23.19 -19.74 -20.62
N PHE A 45 22.32 -18.81 -21.03
CA PHE A 45 22.62 -17.38 -21.18
C PHE A 45 23.20 -16.75 -19.91
N VAL A 46 22.70 -17.16 -18.74
CA VAL A 46 23.08 -16.60 -17.43
C VAL A 46 23.36 -17.73 -16.44
N PRO A 47 24.39 -17.60 -15.59
CA PRO A 47 24.62 -18.55 -14.50
C PRO A 47 23.34 -18.83 -13.69
N LYS A 48 23.05 -20.12 -13.46
CA LYS A 48 21.82 -20.57 -12.81
C LYS A 48 21.62 -19.97 -11.41
N GLY A 49 22.70 -19.78 -10.65
CA GLY A 49 22.62 -19.17 -9.31
C GLY A 49 22.17 -17.71 -9.36
N LEU A 50 22.73 -16.92 -10.28
CA LEU A 50 22.44 -15.50 -10.40
C LEU A 50 21.02 -15.25 -10.93
N SER A 51 20.63 -16.01 -11.97
CA SER A 51 19.28 -15.92 -12.54
C SER A 51 18.19 -16.30 -11.53
N LYS A 52 18.35 -17.40 -10.79
CA LYS A 52 17.40 -17.82 -9.76
C LYS A 52 17.28 -16.82 -8.61
N LEU A 53 18.40 -16.24 -8.16
CA LEU A 53 18.39 -15.26 -7.10
C LEU A 53 17.67 -13.97 -7.52
N ALA A 54 17.93 -13.48 -8.74
CA ALA A 54 17.23 -12.34 -9.30
C ALA A 54 15.72 -12.62 -9.43
N MET A 55 15.34 -13.77 -10.01
CA MET A 55 13.94 -14.20 -10.11
C MET A 55 13.24 -14.22 -8.76
N PHE A 56 13.88 -14.81 -7.75
CA PHE A 56 13.32 -14.91 -6.42
C PHE A 56 12.99 -13.52 -5.84
N ILE A 57 13.90 -12.56 -5.98
CA ILE A 57 13.70 -11.18 -5.50
C ILE A 57 12.51 -10.54 -6.22
N PHE A 58 12.45 -10.62 -7.54
CA PHE A 58 11.36 -10.00 -8.31
C PHE A 58 10.00 -10.65 -8.03
N ILE A 59 9.95 -11.99 -7.93
CA ILE A 59 8.73 -12.72 -7.58
C ILE A 59 8.30 -12.35 -6.16
N ALA A 60 9.21 -12.32 -5.19
CA ALA A 60 8.90 -11.95 -3.81
C ALA A 60 8.32 -10.53 -3.72
N LEU A 61 8.86 -9.58 -4.48
CA LEU A 61 8.34 -8.21 -4.54
C LEU A 61 6.95 -8.15 -5.21
N ALA A 62 6.77 -8.84 -6.33
CA ALA A 62 5.51 -8.86 -7.06
C ALA A 62 4.38 -9.51 -6.25
N VAL A 63 4.64 -10.70 -5.69
CA VAL A 63 3.70 -11.45 -4.86
C VAL A 63 3.46 -10.73 -3.53
N GLY A 64 4.51 -10.20 -2.91
CA GLY A 64 4.39 -9.38 -1.70
C GLY A 64 3.47 -8.18 -1.93
N ASN A 65 3.61 -7.48 -3.05
CA ASN A 65 2.73 -6.35 -3.37
C ASN A 65 1.28 -6.76 -3.72
N ALA A 66 1.09 -7.94 -4.29
CA ALA A 66 -0.23 -8.45 -4.64
C ALA A 66 -1.01 -8.99 -3.43
N LEU A 67 -0.34 -9.68 -2.51
CA LEU A 67 -0.98 -10.46 -1.46
C LEU A 67 -0.76 -9.88 -0.06
N TYR A 68 0.40 -9.32 0.22
CA TYR A 68 0.74 -8.88 1.58
C TYR A 68 0.18 -7.48 1.85
N ARG A 69 -0.71 -7.40 2.84
CA ARG A 69 -1.37 -6.15 3.26
C ARG A 69 -1.18 -5.88 4.75
N PRO A 70 0.04 -5.54 5.19
CA PRO A 70 0.30 -5.19 6.58
C PRO A 70 -0.56 -3.97 6.98
N HIS A 71 -1.28 -4.11 8.09
CA HIS A 71 -2.22 -3.10 8.59
C HIS A 71 -3.26 -2.62 7.55
N GLY A 72 -3.64 -3.48 6.59
CA GLY A 72 -4.61 -3.17 5.55
C GLY A 72 -4.13 -2.20 4.46
N MET A 73 -2.83 -1.86 4.46
CA MET A 73 -2.17 -1.03 3.45
C MET A 73 -1.57 -1.89 2.34
N LYS A 74 -1.41 -1.32 1.13
CA LYS A 74 -0.63 -1.97 0.07
C LYS A 74 0.82 -2.10 0.53
N PHE A 75 1.48 -3.22 0.22
CA PHE A 75 2.85 -3.49 0.64
C PHE A 75 3.81 -2.35 0.30
N ALA A 76 3.74 -1.82 -0.93
CA ALA A 76 4.59 -0.70 -1.37
C ALA A 76 4.40 0.56 -0.50
N THR A 77 3.15 0.86 -0.12
CA THR A 77 2.83 1.98 0.79
C THR A 77 3.38 1.73 2.18
N TRP A 78 3.18 0.52 2.71
CA TRP A 78 3.70 0.15 4.02
C TRP A 78 5.22 0.20 4.06
N LEU A 79 5.91 -0.37 3.07
CA LEU A 79 7.37 -0.38 2.99
C LEU A 79 7.93 1.06 2.96
N LYS A 80 7.30 1.94 2.16
CA LYS A 80 7.65 3.36 2.10
C LYS A 80 7.49 4.06 3.45
N LEU A 81 6.37 3.81 4.15
CA LEU A 81 6.12 4.40 5.46
C LEU A 81 7.04 3.82 6.53
N TYR A 82 7.31 2.52 6.49
CA TYR A 82 8.23 1.83 7.38
C TYR A 82 9.64 2.40 7.24
N TYR A 83 10.14 2.52 6.00
CA TYR A 83 11.46 3.09 5.75
C TYR A 83 11.54 4.55 6.22
N ARG A 84 10.51 5.36 5.92
CA ARG A 84 10.42 6.74 6.39
C ARG A 84 10.39 6.83 7.91
N PHE A 85 9.66 5.94 8.59
CA PHE A 85 9.58 5.89 10.04
C PHE A 85 10.95 5.57 10.67
N ASN A 86 11.69 4.62 10.09
CA ASN A 86 13.00 4.22 10.62
C ASN A 86 14.10 5.27 10.38
N ILE A 87 14.02 6.03 9.28
CA ILE A 87 15.03 7.04 8.93
C ILE A 87 14.71 8.42 9.51
N THR A 88 13.43 8.77 9.58
CA THR A 88 13.04 10.05 10.14
C THR A 88 13.16 9.95 11.66
N THR A 89 14.18 10.56 12.24
CA THR A 89 14.19 10.87 13.68
C THR A 89 12.88 11.56 14.01
N GLN A 90 12.00 10.86 14.73
CA GLN A 90 10.77 11.44 15.24
C GLN A 90 11.11 12.39 16.39
N THR A 91 11.71 13.52 16.07
CA THR A 91 11.58 14.70 16.92
C THR A 91 10.12 15.09 16.85
N ARG A 92 9.30 14.51 17.74
CA ARG A 92 8.02 15.10 18.14
C ARG A 92 8.37 16.43 18.81
N THR A 93 8.72 17.44 18.03
CA THR A 93 8.53 18.82 18.44
C THR A 93 7.02 18.99 18.53
N TYR A 94 6.47 18.66 19.70
CA TYR A 94 5.23 19.27 20.14
C TYR A 94 5.49 20.77 20.06
N LYS A 95 5.06 21.41 18.96
CA LYS A 95 4.84 22.84 18.98
C LYS A 95 3.82 23.06 20.08
N LYS A 96 4.30 23.34 21.29
CA LYS A 96 3.54 24.02 22.35
C LYS A 96 3.29 25.47 21.92
N GLU A 97 2.91 25.70 20.66
CA GLU A 97 2.35 26.98 20.24
C GLU A 97 0.91 26.97 20.73
N GLY A 98 0.77 27.39 21.99
CA GLY A 98 -0.47 27.80 22.65
C GLY A 98 -1.66 26.92 22.39
N MET A 99 -1.87 25.88 23.22
CA MET A 99 -3.21 25.34 23.41
C MET A 99 -4.10 26.49 23.90
N LYS A 100 -4.84 27.13 22.99
CA LYS A 100 -5.92 28.03 23.37
C LYS A 100 -6.90 27.20 24.19
N LYS A 101 -7.04 27.55 25.46
CA LYS A 101 -8.10 27.01 26.31
C LYS A 101 -9.43 27.44 25.70
N TYR A 102 -10.08 26.56 24.96
CA TYR A 102 -11.45 26.78 24.50
C TYR A 102 -12.38 26.63 25.69
N ASN A 103 -13.12 27.69 26.00
CA ASN A 103 -14.14 27.64 27.04
C ASN A 103 -15.45 27.11 26.43
N LYS A 104 -16.35 26.53 27.25
CA LYS A 104 -17.63 25.96 26.77
C LYS A 104 -18.48 26.97 25.96
N ASN A 105 -18.25 28.26 26.19
CA ASN A 105 -18.93 29.38 25.55
C ASN A 105 -18.34 29.77 24.18
N ASP A 106 -17.17 29.25 23.79
CA ASP A 106 -16.53 29.52 22.49
C ASP A 106 -17.17 28.71 21.36
N PHE A 107 -17.88 27.62 21.68
CA PHE A 107 -18.68 26.87 20.73
C PHE A 107 -20.06 27.52 20.59
N LYS A 108 -20.13 28.65 19.90
CA LYS A 108 -21.43 29.12 19.39
C LYS A 108 -21.94 28.07 18.40
N LYS A 109 -23.10 27.46 18.69
CA LYS A 109 -23.89 26.67 17.72
C LYS A 109 -24.30 27.58 16.56
N GLN A 110 -23.37 27.87 15.65
CA GLN A 110 -23.71 28.56 14.42
C GLN A 110 -24.39 27.57 13.49
N LYS A 111 -25.62 27.95 13.15
CA LYS A 111 -26.59 27.40 12.19
C LYS A 111 -26.05 26.30 11.27
N LYS A 112 -26.85 25.22 11.17
CA LYS A 112 -26.82 24.26 10.05
C LYS A 112 -26.60 25.00 8.73
N ILE A 113 -25.39 24.91 8.18
CA ILE A 113 -25.12 25.31 6.81
C ILE A 113 -25.82 24.26 5.95
N LYS A 114 -26.88 24.66 5.24
CA LYS A 114 -27.49 23.83 4.21
C LYS A 114 -26.58 23.89 2.98
N GLU A 115 -26.30 22.73 2.38
CA GLU A 115 -25.43 22.50 1.22
C GLU A 115 -25.88 23.15 -0.11
N SER A 116 -26.63 24.26 -0.10
CA SER A 116 -27.21 24.84 -1.32
C SER A 116 -26.55 26.13 -1.83
N ASP A 117 -25.53 26.68 -1.17
CA ASP A 117 -24.95 27.99 -1.53
C ASP A 117 -23.53 27.91 -2.13
N PHE A 118 -23.23 26.84 -2.86
CA PHE A 118 -22.10 26.85 -3.81
C PHE A 118 -22.67 26.98 -5.23
N LYS A 119 -22.76 28.22 -5.72
CA LYS A 119 -22.92 28.57 -7.14
C LYS A 119 -21.63 29.15 -7.67
#